data_AF-A0A956Z5Q5-F1
#
_entry.id   AF-A0A956Z5Q5-F1
#
_cell.length_a   1.000
_cell.length_b   1.000
_cell.length_c   1.000
_cell.angle_alpha   90.00
_cell.angle_beta   90.00
_cell.angle_gamma   90.00
#
_symmetry.space_group_name_H-M   'P 1'
#
loop_
_entity.id
_entity.type
_entity.pdbx_description
1 polymer ?
#
loop_
_entity_poly.entity_id
_entity_poly.type
_entity_poly.pdbx_seq_one_letter_code
_entity_poly.pdbx_strand_id
1 'polypeptide(L)'
;MPRGKFDRKKLKPAGEYVMEPATSAKVEAMISAADKEISETRVNFRWGKEQLELVKSAAALMGVPYQTYIKHVVYRQCLQDLKTASEVHGGVQWSTRSEF
;
A
#
# COMPACT_ATOMS: atom_id res chain seq x y z
N MET A 1 14.95 0.67 27.94
CA MET A 1 14.87 -0.82 28.01
C MET A 1 15.66 -1.41 26.85
N PRO A 2 16.61 -2.34 27.07
CA PRO A 2 17.39 -2.94 25.98
C PRO A 2 16.56 -4.03 25.27
N ARG A 3 16.45 -3.96 23.94
CA ARG A 3 15.76 -4.98 23.13
C ARG A 3 16.62 -6.24 23.08
N GLY A 4 16.12 -7.34 23.64
CA GLY A 4 16.79 -8.65 23.62
C GLY A 4 17.08 -9.11 22.19
N LYS A 5 18.28 -9.63 21.95
CA LYS A 5 18.70 -10.18 20.66
C LYS A 5 17.89 -11.45 20.38
N PHE A 6 16.94 -11.37 19.44
CA PHE A 6 16.20 -12.53 18.95
C PHE A 6 17.14 -13.44 18.14
N ASP A 7 17.51 -14.56 18.75
CA ASP A 7 18.45 -15.53 18.19
C ASP A 7 17.71 -16.47 17.22
N ARG A 8 17.71 -16.11 15.93
CA ARG A 8 17.00 -16.83 14.85
C ARG A 8 17.35 -18.33 14.76
N LYS A 9 18.53 -18.74 15.28
CA LYS A 9 18.99 -20.14 15.29
C LYS A 9 18.21 -21.04 16.25
N LYS A 10 17.40 -20.50 17.16
CA LYS A 10 16.59 -21.28 18.12
C LYS A 10 15.15 -21.52 17.67
N LEU A 11 14.75 -21.01 16.50
CA LEU A 11 13.42 -21.24 15.95
C LEU A 11 13.37 -22.67 15.37
N LYS A 12 12.53 -23.52 15.95
CA LYS A 12 12.18 -24.79 15.33
C LYS A 12 11.36 -24.49 14.06
N PRO A 13 11.60 -25.18 12.94
CA PRO A 13 10.74 -25.03 11.77
C PRO A 13 9.30 -25.35 12.18
N ALA A 14 8.37 -24.47 11.83
CA ALA A 14 6.96 -24.76 11.96
C ALA A 14 6.68 -26.03 11.14
N GLY A 15 6.15 -27.07 11.78
CA GLY A 15 5.85 -28.33 11.12
C GLY A 15 4.93 -28.12 9.92
N GLU A 16 5.10 -28.95 8.89
CA GLU A 16 4.29 -28.90 7.69
C GLU A 16 2.84 -29.28 8.05
N TYR A 17 1.94 -28.31 7.99
CA TYR A 17 0.51 -28.52 8.23
C TYR A 17 -0.15 -28.87 6.90
N VAL A 18 -0.48 -30.14 6.70
CA VAL A 18 -1.21 -30.62 5.53
C VAL A 18 -2.69 -30.27 5.71
N MET A 19 -3.19 -29.30 4.92
CA MET A 19 -4.61 -28.96 4.91
C MET A 19 -5.42 -29.99 4.13
N GLU A 20 -6.65 -30.23 4.58
CA GLU A 20 -7.66 -31.00 3.85
C GLU A 20 -7.89 -30.39 2.46
N PRO A 21 -7.97 -31.19 1.38
CA PRO A 21 -8.00 -30.71 -0.01
C PRO A 21 -9.19 -29.78 -0.35
N ALA A 22 -10.29 -29.88 0.39
CA ALA A 22 -11.44 -28.99 0.24
C ALA A 22 -11.20 -27.58 0.81
N THR A 23 -10.31 -27.47 1.80
CA THR A 23 -9.91 -26.19 2.41
C THR A 23 -8.75 -25.54 1.67
N SER A 24 -7.81 -26.32 1.10
CA SER A 24 -6.72 -25.79 0.29
C SER A 24 -7.24 -25.08 -0.96
N ALA A 25 -8.19 -25.67 -1.69
CA ALA A 25 -8.77 -25.07 -2.90
C ALA A 25 -9.49 -23.73 -2.63
N LYS A 26 -10.16 -23.60 -1.48
CA LYS A 26 -10.81 -22.34 -1.08
C LYS A 26 -9.80 -21.27 -0.69
N VAL A 27 -8.72 -21.66 -0.01
CA VAL A 27 -7.64 -20.76 0.38
C VAL A 27 -6.86 -20.29 -0.84
N GLU A 28 -6.53 -21.18 -1.78
CA GLU A 28 -5.91 -20.82 -3.05
C GLU A 28 -6.79 -19.87 -3.88
N ALA A 29 -8.10 -20.09 -3.90
CA ALA A 29 -9.04 -19.17 -4.58
C ALA A 29 -9.06 -17.78 -3.92
N MET A 30 -9.03 -17.71 -2.58
CA MET A 30 -8.96 -16.43 -1.84
C MET A 30 -7.62 -15.72 -2.02
N ILE A 31 -6.51 -16.46 -2.03
CA ILE A 31 -5.16 -15.92 -2.29
C ILE A 31 -5.09 -15.40 -3.73
N SER A 32 -5.57 -16.18 -4.71
CA SER A 32 -5.58 -15.77 -6.12
C SER A 32 -6.46 -14.54 -6.38
N ALA A 33 -7.58 -14.41 -5.66
CA ALA A 33 -8.42 -13.21 -5.73
C ALA A 33 -7.71 -11.98 -5.13
N ALA A 34 -7.02 -12.14 -4.00
CA ALA A 34 -6.23 -11.09 -3.38
C ALA A 34 -5.02 -10.69 -4.24
N ASP A 35 -4.32 -11.65 -4.85
CA ASP A 35 -3.17 -11.39 -5.73
C ASP A 35 -3.60 -10.68 -7.03
N LYS A 36 -4.80 -10.99 -7.56
CA LYS A 36 -5.37 -10.25 -8.70
C LYS A 36 -5.77 -8.83 -8.36
N GLU A 37 -6.14 -8.56 -7.11
CA GLU A 37 -6.48 -7.22 -6.62
C GLU A 37 -5.23 -6.37 -6.35
N ILE A 38 -4.08 -7.01 -6.11
CA ILE A 38 -2.75 -6.38 -6.00
C ILE A 38 -2.15 -6.18 -7.41
N SER A 39 -2.90 -5.60 -8.35
CA SER A 39 -2.29 -5.11 -9.59
C SER A 39 -1.50 -3.84 -9.30
N GLU A 40 -0.30 -3.97 -8.71
CA GLU A 40 0.57 -2.83 -8.41
C GLU A 40 0.97 -2.12 -9.71
N THR A 41 0.32 -1.00 -9.99
CA THR A 41 0.71 -0.14 -11.10
C THR A 41 1.86 0.76 -10.65
N ARG A 42 3.03 0.56 -11.27
CA ARG A 42 4.23 1.35 -10.97
C ARG A 42 4.15 2.72 -11.65
N VAL A 43 3.99 3.77 -10.85
CA VAL A 43 4.07 5.16 -11.31
C VAL A 43 5.46 5.71 -11.05
N ASN A 44 6.07 6.31 -12.07
CA ASN A 44 7.37 6.99 -11.94
C ASN A 44 7.17 8.50 -12.14
N PHE A 45 7.74 9.29 -11.23
CA PHE A 45 7.74 10.75 -11.31
C PHE A 45 9.17 11.28 -11.43
N ARG A 46 9.35 12.36 -12.18
CA ARG A 46 10.61 13.13 -12.17
C ARG A 46 10.46 14.29 -11.20
N TRP A 47 11.30 14.32 -10.18
CA TRP A 47 11.28 15.34 -9.13
C TRP A 47 12.50 16.24 -9.24
N GLY A 48 12.32 17.53 -8.94
CA GLY A 48 13.44 18.42 -8.65
C GLY A 48 14.09 18.04 -7.31
N LYS A 49 15.38 18.34 -7.16
CA LYS A 49 16.14 18.01 -5.93
C LYS A 49 15.49 18.61 -4.67
N GLU A 50 15.13 19.88 -4.71
CA GLU A 50 14.54 20.59 -3.57
C GLU A 50 13.18 20.02 -3.15
N GLN A 51 12.34 19.67 -4.13
CA GLN A 51 11.03 19.05 -3.89
C GLN A 51 11.21 17.69 -3.20
N LEU A 52 12.18 16.90 -3.63
CA LEU A 52 12.45 15.59 -3.04
C LEU A 52 12.99 15.72 -1.60
N GLU A 53 13.87 16.69 -1.33
CA GLU A 53 14.40 16.92 0.02
C GLU A 53 13.32 17.38 1.00
N LEU A 54 12.37 18.20 0.55
CA LEU A 54 11.20 18.57 1.34
C LEU A 54 10.39 17.33 1.75
N VAL A 55 10.08 16.46 0.78
CA VAL A 55 9.33 15.22 1.02
C VAL A 55 10.07 14.29 1.98
N LYS A 56 11.39 14.13 1.81
CA LYS A 56 12.20 13.32 2.73
C LYS A 56 12.19 13.88 4.14
N SER A 57 12.29 15.20 4.29
CA SER A 57 12.26 15.87 5.60
C SER A 57 10.92 15.64 6.29
N ALA A 58 9.80 15.77 5.58
CA ALA A 58 8.48 15.49 6.10
C ALA A 58 8.29 14.00 6.45
N ALA A 59 8.79 13.10 5.61
CA ALA A 59 8.76 11.67 5.87
C ALA A 59 9.56 11.28 7.11
N ALA A 60 10.73 11.90 7.32
CA ALA A 60 11.56 11.69 8.49
C ALA A 60 10.87 12.13 9.79
N LEU A 61 10.16 13.27 9.77
CA LEU A 61 9.38 13.74 10.92
C LEU A 61 8.23 12.78 11.27
N MET A 62 7.61 12.14 10.26
CA MET A 62 6.57 11.13 10.48
C MET A 62 7.13 9.73 10.77
N GLY A 63 8.45 9.53 10.73
CA GLY A 63 9.09 8.23 10.97
C GLY A 63 8.82 7.17 9.90
N VAL A 64 8.48 7.58 8.68
CA VAL A 64 8.14 6.68 7.56
C VAL A 64 9.11 6.84 6.38
N PRO A 65 9.28 5.81 5.54
CA PRO A 65 10.02 5.95 4.28
C PRO A 65 9.36 6.98 3.36
N TYR A 66 10.17 7.74 2.60
CA TYR A 66 9.66 8.81 1.73
C TYR A 66 8.66 8.30 0.67
N GLN A 67 8.84 7.09 0.13
CA GLN A 67 7.89 6.49 -0.82
C GLN A 67 6.52 6.23 -0.16
N THR A 68 6.53 5.73 1.07
CA THR A 68 5.31 5.50 1.87
C THR A 68 4.64 6.83 2.20
N TYR A 69 5.42 7.85 2.58
CA TYR A 69 4.92 9.20 2.81
C TYR A 69 4.17 9.74 1.60
N ILE A 70 4.76 9.64 0.40
CA ILE A 70 4.14 10.10 -0.85
C ILE A 70 2.79 9.39 -1.07
N LYS A 71 2.75 8.07 -0.94
CA LYS A 71 1.50 7.30 -1.07
C LYS A 71 0.42 7.80 -0.10
N HIS A 72 0.79 8.02 1.16
CA HIS A 72 -0.15 8.51 2.18
C HIS A 72 -0.68 9.91 1.87
N VAL A 73 0.20 10.84 1.50
CA VAL A 73 -0.19 12.23 1.23
C VAL A 73 -1.08 12.30 -0.01
N VAL A 74 -0.69 11.66 -1.11
CA VAL A 74 -1.49 11.65 -2.34
C VAL A 74 -2.87 11.07 -2.06
N TYR A 75 -2.94 9.91 -1.40
CA TYR A 75 -4.22 9.29 -1.10
C TYR A 75 -5.13 10.17 -0.23
N ARG A 76 -4.57 10.75 0.84
CA ARG A 76 -5.33 11.64 1.74
C ARG A 76 -5.82 12.89 1.03
N GLN A 77 -4.97 13.50 0.19
CA GLN A 77 -5.33 14.69 -0.56
C GLN A 77 -6.44 14.38 -1.56
N CYS A 78 -6.34 13.27 -2.31
CA CYS A 78 -7.39 12.86 -3.24
C CYS A 78 -8.75 12.67 -2.54
N LEU A 79 -8.79 12.05 -1.36
CA LEU A 79 -10.03 11.91 -0.59
C LEU A 79 -10.63 13.27 -0.20
N GLN A 80 -9.78 14.20 0.22
CA GLN A 80 -10.21 15.55 0.59
C GLN A 80 -10.70 16.33 -0.63
N ASP A 81 -10.02 16.21 -1.76
CA ASP A 81 -10.39 16.87 -3.01
C ASP A 81 -11.72 16.32 -3.53
N LEU A 82 -11.92 15.00 -3.48
CA LEU A 82 -13.20 14.37 -3.85
C LEU A 82 -14.34 14.82 -2.94
N LYS A 83 -14.11 14.89 -1.63
CA LYS A 83 -15.10 15.40 -0.68
C LYS A 83 -15.45 16.85 -1.00
N THR A 84 -14.46 17.70 -1.16
CA THR A 84 -14.65 19.12 -1.50
C THR A 84 -15.36 19.28 -2.84
N ALA A 85 -14.98 18.52 -3.86
CA ALA A 85 -15.62 18.52 -5.17
C ALA A 85 -17.08 18.02 -5.10
N SER A 86 -17.37 17.03 -4.26
CA SER A 86 -18.74 16.54 -4.06
C SER A 86 -19.64 17.59 -3.41
N GLU A 87 -19.10 18.37 -2.47
CA GLU A 87 -19.79 19.44 -1.77
C GLU A 87 -20.01 20.67 -2.68
N VAL A 88 -19.08 20.94 -3.60
CA VAL A 88 -19.13 22.10 -4.50
C VAL A 88 -19.89 21.82 -5.80
N HIS A 89 -19.84 20.59 -6.33
CA HIS A 89 -20.35 20.27 -7.67
C HIS A 89 -21.49 19.24 -7.72
N GLY A 90 -21.97 18.69 -6.61
CA GLY A 90 -23.14 17.80 -6.64
C GLY A 90 -22.95 16.62 -7.62
N GLY A 91 -21.92 15.81 -7.40
CA GLY A 91 -21.69 14.55 -8.12
C GLY A 91 -21.04 14.70 -9.50
N VAL A 92 -19.70 14.78 -9.53
CA VAL A 92 -18.95 14.58 -10.78
C VAL A 92 -18.87 13.08 -11.05
N GLN A 93 -19.60 12.62 -12.06
CA GLN A 93 -19.57 11.23 -12.53
C GLN A 93 -18.26 11.00 -13.30
N TRP A 94 -17.29 10.33 -12.66
CA TRP A 94 -16.08 9.86 -13.36
C TRP A 94 -16.48 8.80 -14.39
N SER A 95 -16.38 9.15 -15.68
CA SER A 95 -16.53 8.20 -16.78
C SER A 95 -15.19 7.51 -17.01
N THR A 96 -15.12 6.22 -16.68
CA THR A 96 -13.97 5.37 -16.96
C THR A 96 -13.83 5.19 -18.47
N ARG A 97 -13.09 6.08 -19.13
CA ARG A 97 -12.58 5.80 -20.48
C ARG A 97 -11.34 4.94 -20.34
N SER A 98 -11.58 3.64 -20.28
CA SER A 98 -10.57 2.59 -20.38
C SER A 98 -10.04 2.56 -21.82
N GLU A 99 -9.04 3.38 -22.09
CA GLU A 99 -8.15 3.18 -23.24
C GLU A 99 -6.74 3.05 -22.66
N PHE A 100 -6.30 1.80 -22.47
CA PHE A 100 -5.01 1.24 -22.91
C PHE A 100 -4.87 -0.21 -22.41
#